data_AF-A0A5S6KS02-F1
#
_entry.id   AF-A0A5S6KS02-F1
#
_cell.length_a   1.000
_cell.length_b   1.000
_cell.length_c   1.000
_cell.angle_alpha   90.00
_cell.angle_beta   90.00
_cell.angle_gamma   90.00
#
_symmetry.space_group_name_H-M   'P 1'
#
loop_
_entity.id
_entity.type
_entity.pdbx_description
1 polymer ?
#
loop_
_entity_poly.entity_id
_entity_poly.type
_entity_poly.pdbx_seq_one_letter_code
_entity_poly.pdbx_strand_id
1 'polypeptide(L)'
;MFWKFDLHTSSHVDTLLERENVTLFELLDEEDVLQECKVVNRKLIDYLVQPQHMEELVNCITQEPSTDVSQINDALGEDESLLKRLYGFLQTNEDLNPLLGSFFSKVMGILINRKTEQIIAFLRQKDDFVSLLLQHIGTSAIMDLLLRLLTCVEQPQLRQDVFNVRLT
;
A
#
# COMPACT_ATOMS: atom_id res chain seq x y z
N MET A 1 14.72 13.34 45.17
CA MET A 1 14.35 11.91 45.35
C MET A 1 13.23 11.63 44.36
N PHE A 2 13.53 11.13 43.16
CA PHE A 2 13.69 9.71 42.82
C PHE A 2 12.48 8.86 43.27
N TRP A 3 11.31 9.18 42.70
CA TRP A 3 10.15 8.30 42.77
C TRP A 3 10.44 7.09 41.86
N LYS A 4 10.64 5.92 42.48
CA LYS A 4 10.51 4.63 41.80
C LYS A 4 9.04 4.29 41.74
N PHE A 5 8.46 4.35 40.55
CA PHE A 5 7.26 3.60 40.20
C PHE A 5 7.69 2.51 39.21
N ASP A 6 8.19 1.40 39.76
CA ASP A 6 8.27 0.13 39.04
C ASP A 6 6.85 -0.44 38.98
N LEU A 7 6.03 0.04 38.04
CA LEU A 7 4.85 -0.69 37.58
C LEU A 7 5.31 -1.55 36.41
N HIS A 8 5.64 -2.82 36.68
CA HIS A 8 5.60 -3.85 35.64
C HIS A 8 4.14 -4.07 35.25
N THR A 9 3.54 -3.13 34.51
CA THR A 9 2.50 -3.48 33.56
C THR A 9 3.21 -4.27 32.48
N SER A 10 2.93 -5.58 32.38
CA SER A 10 3.39 -6.41 31.28
C SER A 10 3.13 -5.66 29.99
N SER A 11 4.15 -5.50 29.17
CA SER A 11 3.98 -4.77 27.93
C SER A 11 3.07 -5.55 26.96
N HIS A 12 2.54 -4.87 25.95
CA HIS A 12 1.66 -5.53 25.00
C HIS A 12 2.43 -6.60 24.21
N VAL A 13 3.70 -6.31 23.88
CA VAL A 13 4.66 -7.26 23.31
C VAL A 13 4.86 -8.49 24.21
N ASP A 14 5.00 -8.32 25.53
CA ASP A 14 5.12 -9.47 26.45
C ASP A 14 3.89 -10.37 26.41
N THR A 15 2.70 -9.77 26.31
CA THR A 15 1.42 -10.48 26.23
C THR A 15 1.30 -11.25 24.90
N LEU A 16 1.82 -10.69 23.82
CA LEU A 16 1.85 -11.34 22.51
C LEU A 16 2.85 -12.48 22.45
N LEU A 17 4.03 -12.31 23.04
CA LEU A 17 5.06 -13.35 23.13
C LEU A 17 4.64 -14.54 24.00
N GLU A 18 3.62 -14.37 24.84
CA GLU A 18 3.01 -15.47 25.61
C GLU A 18 2.04 -16.32 24.76
N ARG A 19 1.68 -15.88 23.55
CA ARG A 19 0.82 -16.65 22.63
C ARG A 19 1.67 -17.69 21.87
N GLU A 20 1.17 -18.92 21.81
CA GLU A 20 1.87 -20.04 21.12
C GLU A 20 2.08 -19.83 19.62
N ASN A 21 1.30 -18.94 18.98
CA ASN A 21 1.26 -18.76 17.52
C ASN A 21 1.54 -17.33 17.07
N VAL A 22 2.28 -16.54 17.85
CA VAL A 22 2.63 -15.17 17.44
C VAL A 22 3.61 -15.18 16.26
N THR A 23 3.30 -14.38 15.24
CA THR A 23 4.16 -14.22 14.06
C THR A 23 5.08 -13.01 14.19
N LEU A 24 6.19 -13.02 13.45
CA LEU A 24 7.11 -11.89 13.39
C LEU A 24 6.41 -10.60 12.92
N PHE A 25 5.49 -10.70 11.95
CA PHE A 25 4.77 -9.53 11.43
C PHE A 25 3.76 -8.97 12.43
N GLU A 26 3.03 -9.82 13.17
CA GLU A 26 2.17 -9.37 14.27
C GLU A 26 2.99 -8.65 15.34
N LEU A 27 4.20 -9.12 15.62
CA LEU A 27 5.09 -8.49 16.60
C LEU A 27 5.67 -7.15 16.10
N LEU A 28 6.00 -7.04 14.80
CA LEU A 28 6.54 -5.83 14.19
C LEU A 28 5.49 -4.73 13.95
N ASP A 29 4.19 -5.08 13.93
CA ASP A 29 3.08 -4.13 13.78
C ASP A 29 2.74 -3.40 15.09
N GLU A 30 3.28 -3.86 16.23
CA GLU A 30 3.04 -3.26 17.55
C GLU A 30 3.69 -1.89 17.71
N GLU A 31 2.92 -0.91 18.21
CA GLU A 31 3.37 0.49 18.33
C GLU A 31 4.57 0.65 19.28
N ASP A 32 4.72 -0.23 20.28
CA ASP A 32 5.78 -0.21 21.27
C ASP A 32 6.99 -1.09 20.91
N VAL A 33 6.96 -1.90 19.84
CA VAL A 33 8.04 -2.86 19.49
C VAL A 33 9.42 -2.19 19.36
N LEU A 34 9.48 -0.99 18.78
CA LEU A 34 10.72 -0.22 18.64
C LEU A 34 11.21 0.33 19.97
N GLN A 35 10.28 0.73 20.84
CA GLN A 35 10.61 1.22 22.18
C GLN A 35 11.12 0.08 23.05
N GLU A 36 10.54 -1.11 22.92
CA GLU A 36 10.94 -2.31 23.64
C GLU A 36 12.30 -2.86 23.23
N CYS A 37 12.64 -2.76 21.94
CA CYS A 37 14.00 -3.00 21.47
C CYS A 37 15.01 -2.05 22.16
N LYS A 38 14.65 -0.76 22.32
CA LYS A 38 15.53 0.26 22.95
C LYS A 38 15.74 0.01 24.45
N VAL A 39 14.72 -0.46 25.16
CA VAL A 39 14.83 -0.80 26.59
C VAL A 39 15.32 -2.25 26.82
N VAL A 40 15.68 -2.96 25.75
CA VAL A 40 16.25 -4.31 25.79
C VAL A 40 15.30 -5.29 26.48
N ASN A 41 14.04 -5.35 26.03
CA ASN A 41 13.14 -6.43 26.46
C ASN A 41 13.73 -7.79 26.07
N ARG A 42 14.14 -8.58 27.07
CA ARG A 42 14.79 -9.87 26.84
C ARG A 42 13.91 -10.86 26.08
N LYS A 43 12.60 -10.91 26.35
CA LYS A 43 11.69 -11.82 25.65
C LYS A 43 11.64 -11.49 24.14
N LEU A 44 11.54 -10.20 23.83
CA LEU A 44 11.54 -9.70 22.45
C LEU A 44 12.86 -9.99 21.75
N ILE A 45 14.00 -9.67 22.39
CA ILE A 45 15.32 -9.92 21.82
C ILE A 45 15.55 -11.42 21.58
N ASP A 46 15.20 -12.27 22.56
CA ASP A 46 15.35 -13.71 22.45
C ASP A 46 14.48 -14.30 21.33
N TYR A 47 13.30 -13.72 21.05
CA TYR A 47 12.46 -14.09 19.92
C TYR A 47 13.06 -13.62 18.58
N LEU A 48 13.44 -12.35 18.46
CA LEU A 48 13.97 -11.77 17.20
C LEU A 48 15.30 -12.39 16.77
N VAL A 49 16.14 -12.81 17.72
CA VAL A 49 17.47 -13.39 17.46
C VAL A 49 17.38 -14.86 17.01
N GLN A 50 16.21 -15.49 17.04
CA GLN A 50 16.06 -16.85 16.49
C GLN A 50 16.39 -16.88 14.99
N PRO A 51 17.10 -17.91 14.49
CA PRO A 51 17.59 -17.96 13.11
C PRO A 51 16.53 -17.70 12.05
N GLN A 52 15.33 -18.26 12.23
CA GLN A 52 14.20 -18.10 11.31
C GLN A 52 13.70 -16.65 11.24
N HIS A 53 13.60 -15.96 12.38
CA HIS A 53 13.14 -14.57 12.43
C HIS A 53 14.23 -13.62 11.95
N MET A 54 15.50 -13.91 12.23
CA MET A 54 16.63 -13.16 11.67
C MET A 54 16.67 -13.26 10.13
N GLU A 55 16.43 -14.44 9.57
CA GLU A 55 16.34 -14.65 8.13
C GLU A 55 15.15 -13.88 7.53
N GLU A 56 13.98 -13.91 8.17
CA GLU A 56 12.81 -13.14 7.75
C GLU A 56 13.02 -11.62 7.85
N LEU A 57 13.63 -11.13 8.93
CA LEU A 57 14.01 -9.72 9.08
C LEU A 57 14.98 -9.30 7.97
N VAL A 58 16.00 -10.12 7.70
CA VAL A 58 16.96 -9.90 6.62
C VAL A 58 16.23 -9.91 5.27
N ASN A 59 15.31 -10.85 5.03
CA ASN A 59 14.49 -10.85 3.82
C ASN A 59 13.62 -9.58 3.72
N CYS A 60 13.01 -9.11 4.81
CA CYS A 60 12.19 -7.89 4.81
C CYS A 60 13.00 -6.62 4.48
N ILE A 61 14.25 -6.53 4.93
CA ILE A 61 15.11 -5.35 4.68
C ILE A 61 15.90 -5.45 3.37
N THR A 62 16.18 -6.66 2.88
CA THR A 62 17.00 -6.89 1.67
C THR A 62 16.19 -7.20 0.43
N GLN A 63 14.94 -7.65 0.57
CA GLN A 63 14.00 -7.75 -0.54
C GLN A 63 13.33 -6.38 -0.73
N GLU A 64 13.68 -5.72 -1.81
CA GLU A 64 12.82 -4.69 -2.43
C GLU A 64 11.41 -5.30 -2.59
N PRO A 65 10.30 -4.59 -2.32
CA PRO A 65 8.96 -5.13 -2.56
C PRO A 65 8.91 -5.61 -4.01
N SER A 66 8.82 -6.94 -4.18
CA SER A 66 9.45 -7.73 -5.26
C SER A 66 9.72 -7.03 -6.60
N THR A 67 10.92 -7.28 -7.16
CA THR A 67 11.35 -6.93 -8.52
C THR A 67 10.36 -7.38 -9.61
N ASP A 68 9.51 -8.37 -9.30
CA ASP A 68 8.36 -8.78 -10.11
C ASP A 68 7.38 -7.63 -10.35
N VAL A 69 7.15 -6.74 -9.38
CA VAL A 69 6.20 -5.63 -9.54
C VAL A 69 6.67 -4.63 -10.60
N SER A 70 7.98 -4.42 -10.79
CA SER A 70 8.48 -3.53 -11.86
C SER A 70 8.25 -4.13 -13.25
N GLN A 71 8.65 -5.39 -13.47
CA GLN A 71 8.48 -6.06 -14.76
C GLN A 71 7.01 -6.33 -15.08
N ILE A 72 6.21 -6.67 -14.06
CA ILE A 72 4.76 -6.77 -14.16
C ILE A 72 4.18 -5.40 -14.50
N ASN A 73 4.57 -4.30 -13.84
CA ASN A 73 4.07 -2.97 -14.17
C ASN A 73 4.49 -2.52 -15.59
N ASP A 74 5.69 -2.89 -16.04
CA ASP A 74 6.13 -2.60 -17.40
C ASP A 74 5.27 -3.38 -18.42
N ALA A 75 5.04 -4.67 -18.19
CA ALA A 75 4.12 -5.48 -19.01
C ALA A 75 2.66 -4.98 -18.93
N LEU A 76 2.18 -4.60 -17.75
CA LEU A 76 0.83 -4.09 -17.50
C LEU A 76 0.59 -2.78 -18.25
N GLY A 77 1.58 -1.89 -18.33
CA GLY A 77 1.44 -0.65 -19.09
C GLY A 77 1.38 -0.87 -20.60
N GLU A 78 2.07 -1.89 -21.11
CA GLU A 78 2.15 -2.20 -22.55
C GLU A 78 0.99 -3.06 -23.07
N ASP A 79 0.39 -3.89 -22.22
CA ASP A 79 -0.71 -4.77 -22.59
C ASP A 79 -2.07 -4.14 -22.27
N GLU A 80 -2.76 -3.68 -23.33
CA GLU A 80 -4.09 -3.08 -23.23
C GLU A 80 -5.14 -4.02 -22.60
N SER A 81 -5.00 -5.35 -22.76
CA SER A 81 -5.93 -6.33 -22.18
C SER A 81 -5.79 -6.40 -20.66
N LEU A 82 -4.56 -6.25 -20.15
CA LEU A 82 -4.29 -6.19 -18.72
C LEU A 82 -4.71 -4.85 -18.12
N LEU A 83 -4.51 -3.73 -18.83
CA LEU A 83 -5.04 -2.43 -18.42
C LEU A 83 -6.56 -2.45 -18.33
N LYS A 84 -7.26 -3.09 -19.29
CA LYS A 84 -8.72 -3.27 -19.22
C LYS A 84 -9.14 -4.09 -18.00
N ARG A 85 -8.40 -5.13 -17.65
CA ARG A 85 -8.70 -5.95 -16.46
C ARG A 85 -8.46 -5.19 -15.17
N LEU A 86 -7.36 -4.42 -15.09
CA LEU A 86 -7.07 -3.55 -13.95
C LEU A 86 -8.16 -2.48 -13.80
N TYR A 87 -8.54 -1.84 -14.90
CA TYR A 87 -9.64 -0.87 -14.95
C TYR A 87 -10.98 -1.48 -14.53
N GLY A 88 -11.26 -2.73 -14.92
CA GLY A 88 -12.47 -3.46 -14.54
C GLY A 88 -12.68 -3.60 -13.03
N PHE A 89 -11.62 -3.46 -12.22
CA PHE A 89 -11.74 -3.38 -10.77
C PHE A 89 -12.64 -2.22 -10.32
N LEU A 90 -12.56 -1.07 -10.99
CA LEU A 90 -13.40 0.10 -10.71
C LEU A 90 -14.85 -0.08 -11.19
N GLN A 91 -15.09 -0.94 -12.17
CA GLN A 91 -16.42 -1.19 -12.73
C GLN A 91 -17.30 -2.08 -11.83
N THR A 92 -16.78 -2.50 -10.67
CA THR A 92 -17.54 -3.25 -9.67
C THR A 92 -18.61 -2.35 -9.06
N ASN A 93 -19.85 -2.85 -8.98
CA ASN A 93 -20.98 -2.13 -8.37
C ASN A 93 -20.99 -2.23 -6.83
N GLU A 94 -20.15 -3.08 -6.25
CA GLU A 94 -19.98 -3.25 -4.80
C GLU A 94 -18.88 -2.33 -4.27
N ASP A 95 -18.90 -2.09 -2.96
CA ASP A 95 -17.83 -1.35 -2.28
C ASP A 95 -16.47 -2.03 -2.52
N LEU A 96 -15.47 -1.24 -2.89
CA LEU A 96 -14.12 -1.77 -3.06
C LEU A 96 -13.58 -2.27 -1.74
N ASN A 97 -13.04 -3.49 -1.75
CA ASN A 97 -12.24 -4.00 -0.65
C ASN A 97 -11.07 -3.03 -0.40
N PRO A 98 -10.93 -2.42 0.79
CA PRO A 98 -9.91 -1.41 1.06
C PRO A 98 -8.47 -1.88 0.82
N LEU A 99 -8.19 -3.16 1.07
CA LEU A 99 -6.88 -3.76 0.81
C LEU A 99 -6.62 -3.89 -0.69
N LEU A 100 -7.58 -4.41 -1.45
CA LEU A 100 -7.43 -4.48 -2.91
C LEU A 100 -7.39 -3.09 -3.55
N GLY A 101 -8.14 -2.14 -2.98
CA GLY A 101 -8.11 -0.73 -3.36
C GLY A 101 -6.73 -0.10 -3.16
N SER A 102 -6.04 -0.42 -2.07
CA SER A 102 -4.68 0.10 -1.82
C SER A 102 -3.66 -0.50 -2.79
N PHE A 103 -3.76 -1.79 -3.11
CA PHE A 103 -2.95 -2.41 -4.17
C PHE A 103 -3.24 -1.79 -5.55
N PHE A 104 -4.51 -1.64 -5.91
CA PHE A 104 -4.93 -1.01 -7.16
C PHE A 104 -4.38 0.42 -7.28
N SER A 105 -4.56 1.24 -6.25
CA SER A 105 -4.07 2.63 -6.22
C SER A 105 -2.54 2.69 -6.35
N LYS A 106 -1.83 1.78 -5.67
CA LYS A 106 -0.37 1.68 -5.77
C LYS A 106 0.09 1.32 -7.18
N VAL A 107 -0.52 0.32 -7.80
CA VAL A 107 -0.21 -0.10 -9.19
C VAL A 107 -0.51 1.02 -10.17
N MET A 108 -1.72 1.58 -10.13
CA MET A 108 -2.11 2.71 -10.99
C MET A 108 -1.18 3.91 -10.78
N GLY A 109 -0.84 4.24 -9.53
CA GLY A 109 0.09 5.33 -9.22
C GLY A 109 1.49 5.11 -9.81
N ILE A 110 2.00 3.88 -9.80
CA ILE A 110 3.28 3.56 -10.44
C ILE A 110 3.17 3.70 -11.97
N LEU A 111 2.09 3.16 -12.57
CA LEU A 111 1.85 3.25 -14.02
C LEU A 111 1.70 4.69 -14.50
N ILE A 112 0.95 5.52 -13.77
CA ILE A 112 0.78 6.94 -14.06
C ILE A 112 2.11 7.68 -13.99
N ASN A 113 2.98 7.35 -13.04
CA ASN A 113 4.29 7.99 -12.90
C ASN A 113 5.31 7.53 -13.94
N ARG A 114 5.32 6.23 -14.28
CA ARG A 114 6.34 5.67 -15.20
C ARG A 114 5.94 5.72 -16.67
N LYS A 115 4.64 5.60 -16.96
CA LYS A 115 4.08 5.48 -18.32
C LYS A 115 2.94 6.46 -18.55
N THR A 116 3.12 7.70 -18.09
CA THR A 116 2.08 8.75 -18.05
C THR A 116 1.33 8.87 -19.38
N GLU A 117 2.03 9.13 -20.48
CA GLU A 117 1.38 9.36 -21.78
C GLU A 117 0.47 8.19 -22.22
N GLN A 118 0.95 6.96 -22.04
CA GLN A 118 0.21 5.74 -22.42
C GLN A 118 -1.03 5.53 -21.54
N ILE A 119 -0.90 5.71 -20.23
CA ILE A 119 -2.02 5.55 -19.29
C ILE A 119 -3.05 6.66 -19.50
N ILE A 120 -2.61 7.91 -19.71
CA ILE A 120 -3.51 9.03 -20.00
C ILE A 120 -4.26 8.80 -21.33
N ALA A 121 -3.58 8.30 -22.36
CA ALA A 121 -4.20 7.96 -23.64
C ALA A 121 -5.24 6.83 -23.51
N PHE A 122 -4.99 5.86 -22.62
CA PHE A 122 -5.96 4.81 -22.29
C PHE A 122 -7.16 5.36 -21.51
N LEU A 123 -6.93 6.14 -20.45
CA LEU A 123 -7.99 6.69 -19.60
C LEU A 123 -8.88 7.68 -20.35
N ARG A 124 -8.33 8.47 -21.30
CA ARG A 124 -9.12 9.39 -22.14
C ARG A 124 -10.17 8.66 -22.98
N GLN A 125 -9.96 7.39 -23.30
CA GLN A 125 -10.94 6.58 -24.05
C GLN A 125 -12.05 6.02 -23.16
N LYS A 126 -12.03 6.31 -21.86
CA LYS A 126 -12.97 5.78 -20.86
C LYS A 126 -13.86 6.90 -20.33
N ASP A 127 -15.04 7.05 -20.94
CA ASP A 127 -15.99 8.10 -20.57
C ASP A 127 -16.58 7.92 -19.15
N ASP A 128 -16.55 6.70 -18.62
CA ASP A 128 -17.04 6.34 -17.30
C ASP A 128 -16.00 6.52 -16.17
N PHE A 129 -14.72 6.79 -16.49
CA PHE A 129 -13.64 6.75 -15.50
C PHE A 129 -13.84 7.70 -14.32
N VAL A 130 -14.20 8.95 -14.57
CA VAL A 130 -14.42 9.94 -13.51
C VAL A 130 -15.61 9.52 -12.64
N SER A 131 -16.68 9.04 -13.26
CA SER A 131 -17.87 8.55 -12.55
C SER A 131 -17.54 7.37 -11.64
N LEU A 132 -16.70 6.44 -12.08
CA LEU A 132 -16.26 5.30 -11.27
C LEU A 132 -15.33 5.71 -10.13
N LEU A 133 -14.43 6.68 -10.34
CA LEU A 133 -13.60 7.22 -9.25
C LEU A 133 -14.48 7.88 -8.18
N LEU A 134 -15.51 8.63 -8.58
CA LEU A 134 -16.43 9.27 -7.66
C LEU A 134 -17.31 8.26 -6.91
N GLN A 135 -17.75 7.19 -7.59
CA GLN A 135 -18.49 6.10 -6.95
C GLN A 135 -17.69 5.48 -5.80
N HIS A 136 -16.38 5.32 -5.97
CA HIS A 136 -15.50 4.65 -5.01
C HIS A 136 -14.67 5.61 -4.14
N ILE A 137 -14.99 6.91 -4.15
CA ILE A 137 -14.17 7.93 -3.47
C ILE A 137 -14.13 7.79 -1.95
N GLY A 138 -15.11 7.08 -1.37
CA GLY A 138 -15.14 6.73 0.05
C GLY A 138 -14.01 5.80 0.47
N THR A 139 -13.38 5.08 -0.47
CA THR A 139 -12.19 4.28 -0.23
C THR A 139 -10.96 5.19 -0.27
N SER A 140 -10.22 5.31 0.84
CA SER A 140 -9.07 6.22 0.95
C SER A 140 -8.02 6.03 -0.14
N ALA A 141 -7.83 4.80 -0.60
CA ALA A 141 -6.92 4.48 -1.70
C ALA A 141 -7.33 5.12 -3.04
N ILE A 142 -8.63 5.25 -3.31
CA ILE A 142 -9.16 5.87 -4.54
C ILE A 142 -9.06 7.39 -4.47
N MET A 143 -9.35 7.99 -3.31
CA MET A 143 -9.10 9.41 -3.07
C MET A 143 -7.62 9.75 -3.28
N ASP A 144 -6.73 8.93 -2.72
CA ASP A 144 -5.29 9.10 -2.89
C ASP A 144 -4.86 8.93 -4.35
N LEU A 145 -5.43 7.97 -5.10
CA LEU A 145 -5.21 7.85 -6.55
C LEU A 145 -5.66 9.11 -7.32
N LEU A 146 -6.82 9.68 -6.98
CA LEU A 146 -7.32 10.90 -7.57
C LEU A 146 -6.37 12.08 -7.32
N LEU A 147 -5.89 12.23 -6.08
CA LEU A 147 -4.90 13.26 -5.74
C LEU A 147 -3.59 13.06 -6.51
N ARG A 148 -3.13 11.82 -6.65
CA ARG A 148 -1.95 11.49 -7.48
C ARG A 148 -2.19 11.88 -8.94
N LEU A 149 -3.34 11.58 -9.54
CA LEU A 149 -3.65 12.00 -10.91
C LEU A 149 -3.67 13.53 -11.07
N LEU A 150 -4.17 14.26 -10.08
CA LEU A 150 -4.21 15.73 -10.11
C LEU A 150 -2.82 16.37 -9.95
N THR A 151 -1.89 15.69 -9.29
CA THR A 151 -0.57 16.21 -8.91
C THR A 151 0.57 15.69 -9.79
N CYS A 152 0.54 14.43 -10.22
CA CYS A 152 1.54 13.81 -11.09
C CYS A 152 1.50 14.32 -12.53
N VAL A 153 0.35 14.81 -12.98
CA VAL A 153 0.22 15.33 -14.34
C VAL A 153 0.69 16.78 -14.37
N GLU A 154 2.02 16.94 -14.46
CA GLU A 154 2.70 18.24 -14.51
C GLU A 154 2.23 19.11 -15.68
N GLN A 155 1.76 18.48 -16.77
CA GLN A 155 1.21 19.14 -17.94
C GLN A 155 -0.31 19.40 -17.76
N PRO A 156 -0.76 20.66 -17.63
CA PRO A 156 -2.18 20.97 -17.44
C PRO A 156 -3.10 20.41 -18.53
N GLN A 157 -2.58 20.24 -19.75
CA GLN A 157 -3.30 19.67 -20.90
C GLN A 157 -3.63 18.19 -20.68
N LEU A 158 -2.64 17.36 -20.31
CA LEU A 158 -2.86 15.93 -20.05
C LEU A 158 -3.84 15.68 -18.90
N ARG A 159 -3.85 16.58 -17.90
CA ARG A 159 -4.81 16.51 -16.79
C ARG A 159 -6.22 16.86 -17.25
N GLN A 160 -6.35 17.94 -18.02
CA GLN A 160 -7.62 18.27 -18.66
C GLN A 160 -8.09 17.10 -19.50
N ASP A 161 -7.21 16.47 -20.25
CA ASP A 161 -7.58 15.36 -21.11
C ASP A 161 -8.14 14.12 -20.37
N VAL A 162 -7.69 13.84 -19.14
CA VAL A 162 -8.28 12.76 -18.32
C VAL A 162 -9.64 13.14 -17.75
N PHE A 163 -9.77 14.38 -17.27
CA PHE A 163 -10.94 14.82 -16.51
C PHE A 163 -12.00 15.55 -17.35
N ASN A 164 -11.69 15.87 -18.61
CA ASN A 164 -12.56 16.58 -19.55
C ASN A 164 -13.29 15.59 -20.47
N VAL A 165 -13.74 14.47 -19.91
CA VAL A 165 -14.84 13.71 -20.50
C VAL A 165 -16.07 14.59 -20.40
N ARG A 166 -16.70 14.85 -21.54
CA ARG A 166 -17.84 15.77 -21.66
C ARG A 166 -18.93 15.36 -20.68
N LEU A 167 -19.19 16.21 -19.69
CA LEU A 167 -20.44 16.23 -18.93
C LEU A 167 -21.56 16.68 -19.89
N THR A 168 -22.00 15.76 -20.75
CA THR A 168 -23.21 15.86 -21.58
C THR A 168 -24.05 14.64 -21.31
#